data_AF-A0A5Q4FAL9-F1
#
_entry.id   AF-A0A5Q4FAL9-F1
#
_cell.length_a   1.000
_cell.length_b   1.000
_cell.length_c   1.000
_cell.angle_alpha   90.00
_cell.angle_beta   90.00
_cell.angle_gamma   90.00
#
_symmetry.space_group_name_H-M   'P 1'
#
loop_
_entity.id
_entity.type
_entity.pdbx_description
1 polymer ?
#
loop_
_entity_poly.entity_id
_entity_poly.type
_entity_poly.pdbx_seq_one_letter_code
_entity_poly.pdbx_strand_id
1 'polypeptide(L)' 'MIFLFSGSGNKKYIEFLGLGAELAVALSAPVLAGYWLDQRWETSPWMLLAGIVTGLLIMTGIFSRVIKKVTSGMGDK' A
#
# COMPACT_ATOMS: atom_id res chain seq x y z
N MET A 1 11.79 -9.14 -18.91
CA MET A 1 10.57 -9.97 -18.77
C MET A 1 9.83 -9.52 -17.51
N ILE A 2 9.13 -8.39 -17.57
CA ILE A 2 8.22 -7.93 -16.50
C ILE A 2 6.85 -8.45 -16.90
N PHE A 3 6.26 -9.28 -16.03
CA PHE A 3 5.02 -10.01 -16.29
C PHE A 3 3.90 -9.07 -16.74
N LEU A 4 3.50 -9.21 -18.01
CA LEU A 4 2.27 -8.66 -18.57
C LEU A 4 1.09 -9.49 -18.05
N PHE A 5 0.54 -9.11 -16.90
CA PHE A 5 -0.75 -9.65 -16.44
C PHE A 5 -1.89 -8.82 -17.05
N SER A 6 -2.08 -8.94 -18.36
CA SER A 6 -3.27 -8.41 -19.04
C SER A 6 -4.31 -9.52 -19.16
N GLY A 7 -5.03 -9.75 -18.06
CA GLY A 7 -6.18 -10.65 -18.02
C GLY A 7 -7.47 -9.89 -18.35
N SER A 8 -8.03 -10.14 -19.53
CA SER A 8 -9.37 -9.71 -19.93
C SER A 8 -10.43 -10.47 -19.12
N GLY A 9 -10.67 -10.03 -17.89
CA GLY A 9 -11.71 -10.56 -17.00
C GLY A 9 -12.18 -9.44 -16.07
N ASN A 10 -13.45 -9.05 -16.20
CA ASN A 10 -14.18 -8.12 -15.33
C ASN A 10 -13.33 -6.99 -14.72
N LYS A 11 -13.26 -5.83 -15.38
CA LYS A 11 -12.43 -4.65 -15.02
C LYS A 11 -12.39 -4.29 -13.53
N LYS A 12 -13.49 -4.53 -12.79
CA LYS A 12 -13.57 -4.33 -11.33
C LYS A 12 -12.61 -5.22 -10.52
N TYR A 13 -12.42 -6.48 -10.91
CA TYR A 13 -11.57 -7.42 -10.15
C TYR A 13 -10.08 -7.06 -10.30
N ILE A 14 -9.67 -6.67 -11.51
CA ILE A 14 -8.31 -6.17 -11.76
C ILE A 14 -8.04 -4.89 -10.95
N GLU A 15 -9.05 -4.02 -10.81
CA GLU A 15 -8.95 -2.81 -9.99
C GLU A 15 -8.77 -3.12 -8.50
N PHE A 16 -9.55 -4.06 -7.94
CA PHE A 16 -9.38 -4.49 -6.54
C PHE A 16 -8.03 -5.17 -6.30
N LEU A 17 -7.52 -5.94 -7.26
CA LEU A 17 -6.18 -6.53 -7.19
C LEU A 17 -5.08 -5.45 -7.21
N GLY A 18 -5.24 -4.42 -8.04
CA GLY A 18 -4.33 -3.27 -8.05
C GLY A 18 -4.28 -2.55 -6.71
N LEU A 19 -5.44 -2.34 -6.07
CA LEU A 19 -5.51 -1.76 -4.72
C LEU A 19 -4.85 -2.65 -3.67
N GLY A 20 -5.05 -3.98 -3.73
CA GLY A 20 -4.39 -4.92 -2.83
C GLY A 20 -2.87 -4.87 -2.95
N ALA A 21 -2.35 -4.81 -4.17
CA ALA A 21 -0.92 -4.67 -4.43
C ALA A 21 -0.37 -3.31 -3.93
N GLU A 22 -1.10 -2.22 -4.17
CA GLU A 22 -0.74 -0.88 -3.71
C GLU A 22 -0.63 -0.84 -2.17
N LEU A 23 -1.60 -1.42 -1.47
CA LEU A 23 -1.60 -1.51 -0.01
C LEU A 23 -0.46 -2.40 0.53
N ALA A 24 -0.22 -3.55 -0.11
CA ALA A 24 0.86 -4.45 0.28
C ALA A 24 2.23 -3.75 0.16
N VAL A 25 2.48 -3.03 -0.93
CA VAL A 25 3.72 -2.27 -1.12
C VAL A 25 3.80 -1.08 -0.16
N ALA A 26 2.70 -0.34 0.03
CA ALA A 26 2.64 0.82 0.92
C ALA A 26 2.98 0.47 2.37
N LEU A 27 2.61 -0.72 2.83
CA LEU A 27 2.93 -1.20 4.17
C LEU A 27 4.32 -1.87 4.23
N SER A 28 4.62 -2.79 3.31
CA SER A 28 5.85 -3.59 3.37
C SER A 28 7.11 -2.78 3.08
N ALA A 29 7.06 -1.81 2.16
CA ALA A 29 8.22 -1.01 1.79
C ALA A 29 8.85 -0.24 2.98
N PRO A 30 8.11 0.57 3.76
CA PRO A 30 8.68 1.29 4.90
C PRO A 30 9.08 0.36 6.04
N VAL A 31 8.37 -0.76 6.26
CA VAL A 31 8.72 -1.75 7.29
C VAL A 31 10.04 -2.45 6.96
N LEU A 32 10.20 -2.90 5.70
CA LEU A 32 11.43 -3.54 5.24
C LEU A 32 12.60 -2.54 5.23
N ALA A 33 12.35 -1.29 4.83
CA ALA A 33 13.35 -0.23 4.89
C ALA A 33 13.81 0.03 6.33
N GLY A 34 12.86 0.10 7.28
CA GLY A 34 13.16 0.27 8.71
C GLY A 34 13.96 -0.90 9.29
N TYR A 35 13.57 -2.13 8.95
CA TYR A 35 14.29 -3.34 9.36
C TYR A 35 15.73 -3.36 8.82
N TRP A 36 15.92 -3.02 7.55
CA TRP A 36 17.25 -2.97 6.94
C TRP A 36 18.13 -1.89 7.55
N LEU A 37 17.55 -0.72 7.88
CA LEU A 37 18.25 0.35 8.58
C LEU A 37 18.69 -0.07 9.98
N ASP A 38 17.80 -0.71 10.75
CA ASP A 38 18.12 -1.20 12.09
C ASP A 38 19.24 -2.25 12.06
N GLN A 39 19.23 -3.15 11.07
CA GLN A 39 20.34 -4.09 10.87
C GLN A 39 21.66 -3.40 10.53
N ARG A 40 21.62 -2.29 9.79
CA ARG A 40 22.85 -1.61 9.33
C ARG A 40 23.51 -0.79 10.43
N TRP A 41 22.72 -0.21 11.34
CA TRP A 41 23.19 0.66 12.41
C TRP A 41 23.23 -0.01 13.79
N GLU A 42 22.91 -1.30 13.87
CA GLU A 42 22.80 -2.05 15.14
C GLU A 42 21.92 -1.30 16.17
N THR A 43 21.01 -0.47 15.68
CA THR A 43 20.08 0.26 16.52
C THR A 43 19.05 -0.72 17.07
N SER A 44 18.65 -0.51 18.33
CA SER A 44 17.42 -1.12 18.85
C SER A 44 16.26 -0.85 17.88
N PRO A 45 15.17 -1.66 17.87
CA PRO A 45 14.22 -1.76 16.74
C PRO A 45 13.32 -0.53 16.53
N TRP A 46 13.86 0.67 16.61
CA TRP A 46 13.20 1.96 16.51
C TRP A 46 12.94 2.35 15.05
N MET A 47 13.85 2.06 14.11
CA MET A 47 13.60 2.37 12.70
C MET A 47 12.52 1.46 12.12
N LEU A 48 12.49 0.19 12.54
CA LEU A 48 11.42 -0.74 12.23
C LEU A 48 10.09 -0.23 12.76
N LEU A 49 10.02 0.18 14.04
CA LEU A 49 8.80 0.74 14.62
C LEU A 49 8.34 2.01 13.89
N ALA A 50 9.27 2.91 13.57
CA ALA A 50 8.98 4.09 12.76
C ALA A 50 8.42 3.69 11.39
N GLY A 51 9.03 2.70 10.73
CA GLY A 51 8.57 2.15 9.45
C GLY A 51 7.15 1.58 9.51
N ILE A 52 6.80 0.87 10.59
CA ILE A 52 5.43 0.38 10.82
C ILE A 52 4.46 1.56 10.95
N VAL A 53 4.76 2.54 11.79
CA VAL A 53 3.89 3.71 11.99
C VAL A 53 3.71 4.48 10.69
N THR A 54 4.79 4.70 9.94
CA THR A 54 4.72 5.33 8.61
C THR A 54 3.87 4.53 7.64
N GLY A 55 4.03 3.21 7.58
CA GLY A 55 3.22 2.33 6.73
C GLY A 55 1.72 2.41 7.06
N LEU A 56 1.37 2.45 8.34
CA LEU A 56 -0.02 2.62 8.80
C LEU A 56 -0.60 3.98 8.40
N LEU A 57 0.17 5.06 8.51
CA LEU A 57 -0.26 6.40 8.10
C LEU A 57 -0.50 6.46 6.59
N ILE A 58 0.38 5.86 5.79
CA ILE A 58 0.21 5.79 4.33
C ILE A 58 -1.04 5.00 3.97
N MET A 59 -1.24 3.81 4.57
CA MET A 59 -2.44 3.01 4.34
C MET A 59 -3.71 3.78 4.68
N THR A 60 -3.73 4.51 5.80
CA THR A 60 -4.88 5.33 6.21
C THR A 60 -5.20 6.42 5.17
N GLY A 61 -4.17 7.04 4.60
CA GLY A 61 -4.31 8.01 3.51
C GLY A 61 -4.88 7.39 2.22
N ILE A 62 -4.37 6.23 1.82
CA ILE A 62 -4.86 5.48 0.66
C ILE A 62 -6.34 5.11 0.87
N PHE A 63 -6.69 4.60 2.04
CA PHE A 63 -8.06 4.19 2.37
C PHE A 63 -9.04 5.38 2.29
N SER A 64 -8.63 6.53 2.84
CA SER A 64 -9.41 7.78 2.77
C SER A 64 -9.63 8.24 1.32
N ARG A 65 -8.62 8.11 0.46
CA ARG A 65 -8.72 8.43 -0.97
C ARG A 65 -9.65 7.48 -1.70
N VAL A 66 -9.58 6.18 -1.41
CA VAL A 66 -10.44 5.15 -2.01
C VAL A 66 -11.90 5.39 -1.63
N ILE A 67 -12.19 5.63 -0.35
CA ILE A 67 -13.55 5.93 0.12
C ILE A 67 -14.11 7.16 -0.61
N LYS A 68 -13.34 8.26 -0.70
CA LYS A 68 -13.79 9.47 -1.42
C LYS A 68 -14.09 9.21 -2.89
N LYS A 69 -13.27 8.42 -3.58
CA LYS A 69 -13.53 8.02 -4.98
C LYS A 69 -14.84 7.25 -5.11
N VAL A 70 -15.06 6.26 -4.24
CA VAL A 70 -16.28 5.44 -4.25
C VAL A 70 -17.52 6.28 -3.94
N THR A 71 -17.47 7.16 -2.94
CA THR A 71 -18.60 8.04 -2.58
C THR A 71 -18.89 9.08 -3.67
N SER A 72 -17.87 9.71 -4.27
CA SER A 72 -18.08 10.70 -5.34
C SER A 72 -18.70 10.09 -6.61
N GLY A 73 -18.41 8.82 -6.91
CA GLY A 73 -19.01 8.12 -8.06
C GLY A 73 -20.47 7.69 -7.85
N MET A 74 -21.00 7.77 -6.63
CA MET A 74 -22.40 7.47 -6.33
C MET A 74 -23.32 8.71 -6.41
N GLY A 75 -22.77 9.93 -6.38
CA GLY A 75 -23.54 11.18 -6.42
C GLY A 75 -23.95 11.67 -7.81
N ASP A 76 -23.58 10.93 -8.87
CA ASP A 76 -23.84 11.28 -10.28
C ASP A 76 -24.93 10.40 -10.90
N LYS A 77 -25.97 10.06 -10.13
CA LYS A 77 -27.18 9.39 -10.63
C LYS A 77 -28.43 10.08 -10.13
#